data_AF-A0Z5Y7-F1
#
_entry.id   AF-A0Z5Y7-F1
#
_cell.length_a   1.000
_cell.length_b   1.000
_cell.length_c   1.000
_cell.angle_alpha   90.00
_cell.angle_beta   90.00
_cell.angle_gamma   90.00
#
_symmetry.space_group_name_H-M   'P 1'
#
loop_
_entity.id
_entity.type
_entity.pdbx_description
1 polymer ?
#
loop_
_entity_poly.entity_id
_entity_poly.type
_entity_poly.pdbx_seq_one_letter_code
_entity_poly.pdbx_strand_id
1 'polypeptide(L)' 'MRRSKRDMLKRAFERGYQIGLSGRSRETCPHGTGPHKLSWLQGWREGRIDQWEGLTNITACHKLSGF' A
#
# COMPACT_ATOMS: atom_id res chain seq x y z
N MET A 1 4.63 10.39 23.86
CA MET A 1 3.93 9.65 22.78
C MET A 1 4.81 8.48 22.32
N ARG A 2 4.69 7.31 22.95
CA ARG A 2 5.34 6.08 22.45
C ARG A 2 4.60 5.66 21.19
N ARG A 3 5.14 5.98 20.00
CA ARG A 3 4.71 5.31 18.78
C ARG A 3 5.22 3.88 18.90
N SER A 4 4.35 2.94 19.31
CA SER A 4 4.62 1.52 19.05
C SER A 4 5.04 1.42 17.59
N LYS A 5 6.17 0.75 17.35
CA LYS A 5 6.78 0.59 16.04
C LYS A 5 5.70 0.01 15.12
N ARG A 6 5.03 0.86 14.33
CA ARG A 6 3.96 0.44 13.41
C ARG A 6 4.52 -0.71 12.60
N ASP A 7 3.76 -1.79 12.50
CA ASP A 7 4.18 -3.03 11.85
C ASP A 7 4.82 -2.72 10.50
N MET A 8 6.09 -3.12 10.32
CA MET A 8 6.85 -2.76 9.13
C MET A 8 6.20 -3.35 7.86
N LEU A 9 5.53 -4.50 8.00
CA LEU A 9 4.72 -5.12 6.96
C LEU A 9 3.51 -4.26 6.59
N LYS A 10 2.74 -3.82 7.59
CA LYS A 10 1.60 -2.92 7.39
C LYS A 10 2.02 -1.63 6.68
N ARG A 11 3.15 -1.05 7.07
CA ARG A 11 3.69 0.14 6.38
C ARG A 11 4.10 -0.15 4.93
N ALA A 12 4.64 -1.33 4.67
CA ALA A 12 4.97 -1.76 3.32
C ALA A 12 3.69 -1.91 2.46
N PHE A 13 2.64 -2.51 3.01
CA PHE A 13 1.32 -2.58 2.38
C PHE A 13 0.74 -1.20 2.08
N GLU A 14 0.67 -0.30 3.07
CA GLU A 14 0.14 1.06 2.91
C GLU A 14 0.87 1.83 1.80
N ARG A 15 2.21 1.74 1.77
CA ARG A 15 3.04 2.32 0.71
C ARG A 15 2.72 1.73 -0.65
N GLY A 16 2.58 0.40 -0.74
CA GLY A 16 2.22 -0.28 -1.97
C GLY A 16 0.88 0.21 -2.51
N TYR A 17 -0.12 0.26 -1.64
CA TYR A 17 -1.48 0.68 -1.95
C TYR A 17 -1.53 2.10 -2.50
N GLN A 18 -0.87 3.07 -1.86
CA GLN A 18 -0.80 4.44 -2.35
C GLN A 18 -0.15 4.54 -3.75
N ILE A 19 0.91 3.75 -4.01
CA ILE A 19 1.58 3.73 -5.32
C ILE A 19 0.69 3.09 -6.38
N GLY A 20 -0.02 2.01 -6.03
CA GLY A 20 -0.98 1.34 -6.91
C GLY A 20 -2.14 2.25 -7.28
N LEU A 21 -2.67 2.98 -6.29
CA LEU A 21 -3.77 3.93 -6.46
C LEU A 21 -3.36 5.14 -7.32
N SER A 22 -2.09 5.52 -7.27
CA SER A 22 -1.49 6.54 -8.12
C SER A 22 -1.22 6.06 -9.56
N GLY A 23 -1.51 4.80 -9.91
CA GLY A 23 -1.26 4.24 -11.25
C GLY A 23 0.22 4.03 -11.59
N ARG A 24 1.11 4.02 -10.59
CA ARG A 24 2.56 3.86 -10.80
C ARG A 24 2.97 2.39 -10.86
N SER A 25 4.09 2.11 -11.52
CA SER A 25 4.61 0.75 -11.71
C SER A 25 5.00 0.06 -10.40
N ARG A 26 4.82 -1.26 -10.38
CA ARG A 26 5.18 -2.16 -9.27
C ARG A 26 6.69 -2.21 -8.98
N GLU A 27 7.50 -1.82 -9.95
CA GLU A 27 8.97 -1.74 -9.86
C GLU A 27 9.45 -0.65 -8.90
N THR A 28 8.59 0.31 -8.56
CA THR A 28 8.86 1.35 -7.55
C THR A 28 8.98 0.77 -6.12
N CYS A 29 8.81 -0.55 -5.95
CA CYS A 29 8.94 -1.21 -4.67
C CYS A 29 10.37 -1.02 -4.11
N PRO A 30 10.53 -0.40 -2.93
CA PRO A 30 11.86 -0.23 -2.32
C PRO A 30 12.40 -1.52 -1.68
N HIS A 31 11.63 -2.61 -1.71
CA HIS A 31 11.98 -3.88 -1.09
C HIS A 31 12.44 -4.90 -2.14
N GLY A 32 13.63 -5.48 -1.95
CA GLY A 32 14.24 -6.44 -2.89
C GLY A 32 13.55 -7.82 -2.90
N THR A 33 13.50 -8.50 -1.76
CA THR A 33 12.89 -9.82 -1.56
C THR A 33 12.40 -9.97 -0.11
N GLY A 34 11.46 -10.88 0.15
CA GLY A 34 10.95 -11.19 1.50
C GLY A 34 9.53 -10.67 1.81
N PRO A 35 9.08 -10.78 3.07
CA PRO A 35 7.68 -10.56 3.45
C PRO A 35 7.24 -9.10 3.28
N HIS A 36 8.16 -8.13 3.44
CA HIS A 36 7.89 -6.71 3.16
C HIS A 36 7.55 -6.46 1.68
N LYS A 37 8.27 -7.12 0.77
CA LYS A 37 7.97 -7.02 -0.66
C LYS A 37 6.59 -7.63 -0.96
N LEU A 38 6.31 -8.82 -0.45
CA LEU A 38 5.01 -9.46 -0.64
C LEU A 38 3.86 -8.57 -0.16
N SER A 39 3.99 -8.01 1.05
CA SER A 39 2.99 -7.11 1.62
C SER A 39 2.83 -5.81 0.79
N TRP A 40 3.94 -5.22 0.33
CA TRP A 40 3.90 -4.07 -0.58
C TRP A 40 3.22 -4.39 -1.92
N LEU A 41 3.54 -5.53 -2.52
CA LEU A 41 2.94 -5.96 -3.79
C LEU A 41 1.44 -6.23 -3.65
N GLN A 42 1.02 -6.74 -2.50
CA GLN A 42 -0.39 -6.95 -2.17
C GLN A 42 -1.12 -5.61 -2.08
N GLY A 43 -0.60 -4.67 -1.30
CA GLY A 43 -1.16 -3.32 -1.24
C GLY A 43 -1.22 -2.66 -2.61
N TRP A 44 -0.15 -2.75 -3.40
CA TRP A 44 -0.12 -2.21 -4.77
C TRP A 44 -1.18 -2.80 -5.69
N ARG A 45 -1.43 -4.11 -5.60
CA ARG A 45 -2.47 -4.76 -6.38
C ARG A 45 -3.85 -4.24 -5.99
N GLU A 46 -4.13 -4.14 -4.69
CA GLU A 46 -5.41 -3.60 -4.19
C GLU A 46 -5.59 -2.14 -4.62
N GLY A 47 -4.56 -1.30 -4.45
CA GLY A 47 -4.63 0.11 -4.86
C GLY A 47 -4.82 0.28 -6.36
N ARG A 48 -4.25 -0.61 -7.19
CA ARG A 48 -4.41 -0.59 -8.64
C ARG A 48 -5.81 -1.04 -9.07
N ILE A 49 -6.41 -2.00 -8.38
CA ILE A 49 -7.81 -2.41 -8.60
C ILE A 49 -8.71 -1.23 -8.24
N ASP A 50 -8.53 -0.63 -7.07
CA ASP A 50 -9.32 0.52 -6.63
C ASP A 50 -9.17 1.71 -7.59
N GLN A 51 -7.98 1.94 -8.16
CA GLN A 51 -7.76 2.94 -9.21
C GLN A 51 -8.56 2.64 -10.49
N TRP A 52 -8.64 1.37 -10.89
CA TRP A 52 -9.45 0.94 -12.05
C TRP A 52 -10.95 1.08 -11.79
N GLU A 53 -11.39 0.82 -10.56
CA GLU A 53 -12.77 1.04 -10.09
C GLU A 53 -13.11 2.53 -9.88
N GLY A 54 -12.15 3.43 -10.11
CA GLY A 54 -12.35 4.89 -10.02
C GLY A 54 -12.27 5.46 -8.61
N LEU A 55 -11.80 4.70 -7.61
CA LEU A 55 -11.52 5.23 -6.28
C LEU A 55 -10.31 6.18 -6.31
N THR A 56 -10.49 7.36 -5.73
CA THR A 56 -9.44 8.37 -5.58
C THR A 56 -8.86 8.37 -4.17
N ASN A 57 -7.71 9.01 -4.00
CA ASN A 57 -6.98 9.06 -2.72
C ASN A 57 -7.83 9.48 -1.51
N ILE A 58 -8.88 10.27 -1.73
CA ILE A 58 -9.77 10.78 -0.68
C ILE A 58 -10.68 9.65 -0.16
N THR A 59 -11.28 8.88 -1.05
CA THR A 59 -12.16 7.74 -0.70
C THR A 59 -11.37 6.54 -0.18
N ALA A 60 -10.14 6.37 -0.68
CA ALA A 60 -9.24 5.29 -0.31
C ALA A 60 -8.70 5.39 1.13
N CYS A 61 -8.84 6.55 1.79
CA CYS A 61 -8.42 6.78 3.18
C CYS A 61 -8.99 5.73 4.15
N HIS A 62 -10.21 5.25 3.91
CA HIS A 62 -10.88 4.27 4.77
C HIS A 62 -10.16 2.91 4.81
N LYS A 63 -9.49 2.52 3.71
CA LYS A 63 -8.74 1.25 3.62
C LYS A 63 -7.44 1.29 4.42
N LEU A 64 -6.82 2.46 4.53
CA LEU A 64 -5.57 2.66 5.30
C LEU A 64 -5.83 2.75 6.80
N SER A 65 -7.04 3.11 7.22
CA SER A 65 -7.44 3.20 8.63
C SER A 65 -7.96 1.88 9.24
N GLY A 66 -8.18 0.83 8.44
CA GLY A 66 -8.98 -0.34 8.83
C GLY A 66 -8.24 -1.67 9.01
N PHE A 67 -6.93 -1.72 8.80
CA PHE A 67 -6.07 -2.85 9.22
C PHE A 67 -5.23 -2.44 10.42
#